data_AF-A0A4Y7T2H1-F1
#
_entry.id   AF-A0A4Y7T2H1-F1
#
_cell.length_a   1.000
_cell.length_b   1.000
_cell.length_c   1.000
_cell.angle_alpha   90.00
_cell.angle_beta   90.00
_cell.angle_gamma   90.00
#
_symmetry.space_group_name_H-M   'P 1'
#
loop_
_entity.id
_entity.type
_entity.pdbx_description
1 polymer ?
#
loop_
_entity_poly.entity_id
_entity_poly.type
_entity_poly.pdbx_seq_one_letter_code
_entity_poly.pdbx_strand_id
1 'polypeptide(L)'
;MAFQSGNGPSVSKAAMWSSYEVWSKGWDDKLVEGVAIRNGRDRPPMSTHPAAAPVPPERDTSGNVNLHSRLQALAQALQSLGPDELARVVGTQDDARSLDSLMQLCTSNAPSVSNPPLAPLPTLNPHSGESTLNSHHPATSNSPSVPSSSSLASLVTAPTSGSSHPLPRLVVPNLSVSDSKVFGKDMSIGRAVLDTVFYYDSIDDFCEYPKLLLRGIRHLVPIPPLAINDKDYNPTSDIQIPILVNDQGVELDCVFSYQTCQGIKACPFLYDTLKTMHYEASREAVSKRLQSTCALNILPNDFGKQKSWYLMAELRSRTLTFYKLLMSHGCGGPPQEETIRSGEELEAYGFQQEELLKACRGHPPKPSCDGHILFCDGPKPLVWYNNSHCCEHYGNGSPDHLRDMSPSDGIYDLEYLRALFNKDQDIIDDIEEELLVSHQLGPRASCTYTMNCSSVRVHCPTPHRTKTGELIMAEMEQIRCTCKFQVYLPKLGQRHRCPWALIVSLGIYTHPVPVPSQTPYIIREKLSDLLTTMPDDLADLTTRRFMRHPMLQSFLVTELNVTPPLQAPQLSDLHPSLANWDHLNATIEKVRTKVLPKGVGWNGLLHIKGEQD
;
A
#
# COMPACT_ATOMS: atom_id res chain seq x y z
N MET A 1 -4.73 67.73 22.05
CA MET A 1 -3.92 67.00 23.06
C MET A 1 -4.03 65.53 22.70
N ALA A 2 -3.05 64.71 22.34
CA ALA A 2 -1.58 64.76 22.20
C ALA A 2 -0.99 63.52 22.92
N PHE A 3 -0.21 62.72 22.19
CA PHE A 3 0.51 61.49 22.59
C PHE A 3 -0.31 60.25 23.02
N GLN A 4 0.22 59.02 22.98
CA GLN A 4 0.94 58.26 21.92
C GLN A 4 1.35 56.87 22.46
N SER A 5 1.61 55.92 21.56
CA SER A 5 2.48 54.72 21.72
C SER A 5 1.99 53.56 22.61
N GLY A 6 2.26 52.33 22.15
CA GLY A 6 1.90 51.07 22.84
C GLY A 6 1.95 49.82 21.96
N ASN A 7 3.02 49.65 21.15
CA ASN A 7 3.20 48.45 20.32
C ASN A 7 3.54 47.20 21.17
N GLY A 8 3.02 46.04 20.78
CA GLY A 8 3.46 44.74 21.31
C GLY A 8 2.81 43.56 20.56
N PRO A 9 3.54 42.85 19.67
CA PRO A 9 2.98 41.72 18.92
C PRO A 9 3.03 40.42 19.74
N SER A 10 1.89 39.75 19.90
CA SER A 10 1.82 38.42 20.52
C SER A 10 2.31 37.33 19.55
N VAL A 11 3.43 36.70 19.90
CA VAL A 11 4.07 35.62 19.15
C VAL A 11 3.24 34.33 19.16
N SER A 12 3.02 33.71 18.01
CA SER A 12 2.76 32.26 17.90
C SER A 12 3.51 31.64 16.73
N LYS A 13 4.17 30.50 16.98
CA LYS A 13 5.00 29.70 16.06
C LYS A 13 4.09 28.82 15.19
N ALA A 14 4.18 28.80 13.85
CA ALA A 14 5.21 28.19 12.99
C ALA A 14 5.13 26.64 12.86
N ALA A 15 4.55 26.16 11.75
CA ALA A 15 4.74 24.84 11.10
C ALA A 15 4.04 24.85 9.70
N MET A 16 4.37 23.90 8.80
CA MET A 16 3.77 23.65 7.45
C MET A 16 4.28 24.56 6.28
N TRP A 17 4.48 24.14 5.00
CA TRP A 17 4.47 22.78 4.39
C TRP A 17 5.24 22.65 3.03
N SER A 18 6.54 22.30 3.05
CA SER A 18 7.06 21.00 2.58
C SER A 18 6.66 20.39 1.20
N SER A 19 6.12 21.11 0.20
CA SER A 19 5.74 20.53 -1.12
C SER A 19 6.85 20.53 -2.19
N TYR A 20 7.98 21.21 -1.98
CA TYR A 20 9.14 21.22 -2.90
C TYR A 20 10.49 20.90 -2.25
N GLU A 21 10.54 20.63 -0.93
CA GLU A 21 11.77 20.22 -0.23
C GLU A 21 12.09 18.72 -0.37
N VAL A 22 11.15 17.93 -0.89
CA VAL A 22 11.10 16.47 -0.66
C VAL A 22 11.89 15.67 -1.71
N TRP A 23 13.01 16.25 -2.15
CA TRP A 23 14.07 15.51 -2.82
C TRP A 23 15.39 15.53 -2.01
N SER A 24 15.49 16.21 -0.85
CA SER A 24 16.77 16.24 -0.11
C SER A 24 16.79 16.26 1.44
N LYS A 25 15.71 16.61 2.18
CA LYS A 25 15.78 16.68 3.67
C LYS A 25 15.19 15.45 4.37
N GLY A 26 16.08 14.59 4.89
CA GLY A 26 15.75 13.79 6.08
C GLY A 26 15.75 14.69 7.32
N TRP A 27 14.86 14.42 8.28
CA TRP A 27 14.85 15.11 9.58
C TRP A 27 15.60 14.25 10.60
N ASP A 28 16.52 14.88 11.34
CA ASP A 28 17.17 14.30 12.51
C ASP A 28 16.20 14.29 13.71
N ASP A 29 16.16 13.16 14.42
CA ASP A 29 15.46 13.06 15.71
C ASP A 29 16.21 13.82 16.82
N LYS A 30 15.77 15.05 17.09
CA LYS A 30 16.09 15.76 18.34
C LYS A 30 14.86 16.49 18.91
N LEU A 31 13.88 15.73 19.41
CA LEU A 31 12.87 16.25 20.34
C LEU A 31 12.11 15.18 21.16
N VAL A 32 12.83 14.23 21.78
CA VAL A 32 12.27 13.40 22.88
C VAL A 32 13.27 13.27 24.03
N GLU A 33 13.60 14.39 24.68
CA GLU A 33 13.98 14.40 26.10
C GLU A 33 12.89 15.13 26.88
N GLY A 34 12.42 14.56 28.00
CA GLY A 34 11.67 15.34 28.99
C GLY A 34 10.31 14.84 29.51
N VAL A 35 9.96 13.55 29.45
CA VAL A 35 8.89 13.00 30.33
C VAL A 35 9.30 11.64 30.92
N ALA A 36 10.25 11.64 31.85
CA ALA A 36 10.54 10.49 32.70
C ALA A 36 9.57 10.45 33.89
N ILE A 37 8.38 9.87 33.71
CA ILE A 37 7.46 9.62 34.84
C ILE A 37 7.92 8.37 35.59
N ARG A 38 8.37 8.59 36.82
CA ARG A 38 8.69 7.55 37.81
C ARG A 38 7.49 6.62 38.01
N ASN A 39 7.71 5.32 37.83
CA ASN A 39 6.87 4.28 38.44
C ASN A 39 7.77 3.23 39.13
N GLY A 40 8.61 3.71 40.04
CA GLY A 40 9.14 2.87 41.11
C GLY A 40 8.05 2.64 42.15
N ARG A 41 7.55 1.39 42.23
CA ARG A 41 6.85 0.90 43.43
C ARG A 41 7.46 -0.45 43.80
N ASP A 42 8.36 -0.39 44.78
CA ASP A 42 8.82 -1.55 45.51
C ASP A 42 7.60 -2.32 46.07
N ARG A 43 7.57 -3.63 45.85
CA ARG A 43 6.69 -4.52 46.63
C ARG A 43 7.50 -5.05 47.82
N PRO A 44 7.10 -4.80 49.07
CA PRO A 44 7.68 -5.48 50.21
C PRO A 44 7.26 -6.97 50.20
N PRO A 45 8.04 -7.88 50.80
CA PRO A 45 7.66 -9.27 50.93
C PRO A 45 6.55 -9.41 51.99
N MET A 46 5.51 -10.20 51.69
CA MET A 46 4.60 -10.72 52.72
C MET A 46 4.64 -12.23 52.72
N SER A 47 4.79 -12.81 53.90
CA SER A 47 4.77 -14.25 54.15
C SER A 47 3.45 -14.68 54.79
N THR A 48 3.26 -16.00 54.83
CA THR A 48 2.27 -16.77 55.61
C THR A 48 0.80 -16.74 55.18
N HIS A 49 0.22 -17.95 55.19
CA HIS A 49 -1.17 -18.27 54.87
C HIS A 49 -2.19 -17.62 55.83
N PRO A 50 -3.47 -17.58 55.44
CA PRO A 50 -4.36 -18.61 56.01
C PRO A 50 -5.41 -19.20 55.05
N ALA A 51 -5.86 -20.41 55.42
CA ALA A 51 -7.18 -21.03 55.24
C ALA A 51 -7.88 -21.03 53.85
N ALA A 52 -8.17 -22.24 53.37
CA ALA A 52 -9.02 -22.49 52.20
C ALA A 52 -10.51 -22.19 52.48
N ALA A 53 -11.23 -21.75 51.45
CA ALA A 53 -12.69 -21.70 51.37
C ALA A 53 -13.18 -22.61 50.23
N PRO A 54 -14.41 -23.15 50.26
CA PRO A 54 -14.81 -24.27 49.42
C PRO A 54 -15.08 -23.88 47.96
N VAL A 55 -14.75 -24.83 47.06
CA VAL A 55 -15.02 -24.75 45.61
C VAL A 55 -16.52 -24.91 45.35
N PRO A 56 -17.17 -24.01 44.57
CA PRO A 56 -18.53 -24.22 44.09
C PRO A 56 -18.56 -25.25 42.95
N PRO A 57 -19.65 -26.04 42.80
CA PRO A 57 -19.71 -27.10 41.79
C PRO A 57 -19.69 -26.56 40.35
N GLU A 58 -19.18 -27.40 39.46
CA GLU A 58 -19.04 -27.13 38.03
C GLU A 58 -20.39 -26.79 37.39
N ARG A 59 -20.40 -25.79 36.49
CA ARG A 59 -21.51 -25.58 35.57
C ARG A 59 -21.28 -26.41 34.32
N ASP A 60 -22.22 -27.29 34.00
CA ASP A 60 -22.31 -27.92 32.67
C ASP A 60 -22.36 -26.85 31.57
N THR A 61 -21.29 -26.74 30.79
CA THR A 61 -21.25 -25.96 29.54
C THR A 61 -21.42 -26.88 28.32
N SER A 62 -22.46 -27.72 28.34
CA SER A 62 -22.90 -28.51 27.17
C SER A 62 -23.87 -27.68 26.32
N GLY A 63 -23.33 -26.83 25.43
CA GLY A 63 -24.18 -25.87 24.73
C GLY A 63 -23.53 -25.12 23.57
N ASN A 64 -22.84 -25.80 22.67
CA ASN A 64 -22.38 -25.19 21.41
C ASN A 64 -22.90 -25.96 20.20
N VAL A 65 -24.14 -25.63 19.82
CA VAL A 65 -24.81 -26.17 18.64
C VAL A 65 -24.30 -25.43 17.40
N ASN A 66 -23.89 -26.19 16.38
CA ASN A 66 -23.29 -25.70 15.13
C ASN A 66 -24.10 -24.52 14.53
N LEU A 67 -23.41 -23.48 14.04
CA LEU A 67 -23.99 -22.33 13.35
C LEU A 67 -24.93 -22.76 12.21
N HIS A 68 -24.59 -23.82 11.47
CA HIS A 68 -25.44 -24.40 10.44
C HIS A 68 -26.79 -24.86 11.00
N SER A 69 -26.79 -25.57 12.13
CA SER A 69 -28.02 -26.02 12.81
C SER A 69 -28.82 -24.85 13.38
N ARG A 70 -28.16 -23.76 13.82
CA ARG A 70 -28.85 -22.51 14.23
C ARG A 70 -29.51 -21.81 13.06
N LEU A 71 -28.85 -21.74 11.90
CA LEU A 71 -29.42 -21.19 10.66
C LEU A 71 -30.56 -22.08 10.13
N GLN A 72 -30.43 -23.39 10.22
CA GLN A 72 -31.47 -24.34 9.82
C GLN A 72 -32.70 -24.28 10.73
N ALA A 73 -32.51 -24.15 12.05
CA ALA A 73 -33.58 -23.92 13.01
C ALA A 73 -34.24 -22.54 12.83
N LEU A 74 -33.48 -21.50 12.50
CA LEU A 74 -34.01 -20.17 12.16
C LEU A 74 -34.85 -20.23 10.88
N ALA A 75 -34.38 -20.92 9.84
CA ALA A 75 -35.13 -21.11 8.59
C ALA A 75 -36.44 -21.87 8.82
N GLN A 76 -36.41 -22.95 9.61
CA GLN A 76 -37.63 -23.69 10.00
C GLN A 76 -38.60 -22.84 10.83
N ALA A 77 -38.10 -22.01 11.75
CA ALA A 77 -38.93 -21.09 12.52
C ALA A 77 -39.59 -20.03 11.62
N LEU A 78 -38.84 -19.42 10.68
CA LEU A 78 -39.37 -18.45 9.73
C LEU A 78 -40.39 -19.08 8.76
N GLN A 79 -40.19 -20.33 8.34
CA GLN A 79 -41.15 -21.09 7.53
C GLN A 79 -42.45 -21.44 8.27
N SER A 80 -42.47 -21.37 9.61
CA SER A 80 -43.66 -21.65 10.42
C SER A 80 -44.54 -20.42 10.70
N LEU A 81 -44.10 -19.22 10.33
CA LEU A 81 -44.83 -17.97 10.56
C LEU A 81 -45.85 -17.69 9.45
N GLY A 82 -47.00 -17.12 9.82
CA GLY A 82 -47.97 -16.61 8.85
C GLY A 82 -47.49 -15.33 8.14
N PRO A 83 -48.03 -14.98 6.96
CA PRO A 83 -47.59 -13.81 6.19
C PRO A 83 -47.62 -12.49 6.97
N ASP A 84 -48.63 -12.29 7.80
CA ASP A 84 -48.81 -11.08 8.62
C ASP A 84 -47.86 -11.01 9.82
N GLU A 85 -47.32 -12.15 10.27
CA GLU A 85 -46.29 -12.20 11.33
C GLU A 85 -44.90 -12.01 10.74
N LEU A 86 -44.61 -12.65 9.60
CA LEU A 86 -43.36 -12.47 8.87
C LEU A 86 -43.16 -10.99 8.47
N ALA A 87 -44.21 -10.32 8.00
CA ALA A 87 -44.18 -8.89 7.67
C ALA A 87 -43.85 -7.99 8.88
N ARG A 88 -44.24 -8.37 10.10
CA ARG A 88 -43.89 -7.62 11.33
C ARG A 88 -42.44 -7.80 11.75
N VAL A 89 -41.86 -8.98 11.48
CA VAL A 89 -40.47 -9.29 11.83
C VAL A 89 -39.48 -8.66 10.85
N VAL A 90 -39.84 -8.60 9.56
CA VAL A 90 -38.94 -8.12 8.49
C VAL A 90 -39.13 -6.62 8.18
N GLY A 91 -40.17 -5.98 8.74
CA GLY A 91 -40.33 -4.52 8.76
C GLY A 91 -41.03 -3.91 7.54
N THR A 92 -40.89 -4.49 6.35
CA THR A 92 -41.71 -4.14 5.17
C THR A 92 -42.15 -5.38 4.36
N GLN A 93 -43.16 -5.19 3.50
CA GLN A 93 -43.76 -6.26 2.71
C GLN A 93 -42.94 -6.66 1.48
N ASP A 94 -42.08 -5.76 0.97
CA ASP A 94 -41.20 -6.03 -0.16
C ASP A 94 -39.94 -6.79 0.28
N ASP A 95 -39.40 -6.49 1.47
CA ASP A 95 -38.29 -7.24 2.06
C ASP A 95 -38.68 -8.71 2.32
N ALA A 96 -39.92 -8.98 2.73
CA ALA A 96 -40.45 -10.33 2.89
C ALA A 96 -40.45 -11.14 1.58
N ARG A 97 -40.77 -10.50 0.44
CA ARG A 97 -40.73 -11.14 -0.90
C ARG A 97 -39.29 -11.40 -1.36
N SER A 98 -38.36 -10.51 -1.01
CA SER A 98 -36.93 -10.69 -1.30
C SER A 98 -36.34 -11.84 -0.50
N LEU A 99 -36.76 -12.00 0.77
CA LEU A 99 -36.36 -13.12 1.64
C LEU A 99 -36.91 -14.47 1.14
N ASP A 100 -38.17 -14.51 0.70
CA ASP A 100 -38.80 -15.72 0.16
C ASP A 100 -38.13 -16.17 -1.15
N SER A 101 -37.78 -15.20 -2.01
CA SER A 101 -36.99 -15.44 -3.23
C SER A 101 -35.59 -16.02 -2.93
N LEU A 102 -34.94 -15.55 -1.87
CA LEU A 102 -33.67 -16.11 -1.38
C LEU A 102 -33.82 -17.54 -0.84
N MET A 103 -34.90 -17.85 -0.13
CA MET A 103 -35.15 -19.22 0.36
C MET A 103 -35.42 -20.21 -0.77
N GLN A 104 -36.12 -19.82 -1.84
CA GLN A 104 -36.35 -20.69 -3.00
C GLN A 104 -35.04 -21.05 -3.74
N LEU A 105 -34.08 -20.12 -3.79
CA LEU A 105 -32.70 -20.38 -4.28
C LEU A 105 -31.92 -21.32 -3.34
N CYS A 106 -32.17 -21.20 -2.03
CA CYS A 106 -31.84 -22.15 -0.96
C CYS A 106 -32.15 -23.62 -1.30
N THR A 107 -33.41 -23.87 -1.63
CA THR A 107 -33.99 -25.21 -1.75
C THR A 107 -33.75 -25.90 -3.09
N SER A 108 -33.36 -25.16 -4.13
CA SER A 108 -33.29 -25.65 -5.52
C SER A 108 -31.93 -26.23 -5.93
N ASN A 109 -30.91 -26.17 -5.06
CA ASN A 109 -29.55 -26.64 -5.34
C ASN A 109 -29.06 -27.76 -4.40
N ALA A 110 -29.93 -28.69 -4.02
CA ALA A 110 -29.55 -29.91 -3.30
C ALA A 110 -29.35 -31.10 -4.28
N PRO A 111 -28.15 -31.69 -4.40
CA PRO A 111 -27.94 -32.84 -5.30
C PRO A 111 -28.53 -34.12 -4.70
N SER A 112 -29.36 -34.81 -5.49
CA SER A 112 -29.94 -36.11 -5.11
C SER A 112 -28.89 -37.22 -5.21
N VAL A 113 -28.42 -37.74 -4.07
CA VAL A 113 -27.52 -38.90 -4.02
C VAL A 113 -28.34 -40.20 -4.09
N SER A 114 -28.32 -40.85 -5.25
CA SER A 114 -28.84 -42.21 -5.44
C SER A 114 -27.70 -43.16 -5.79
N ASN A 115 -27.31 -44.04 -4.86
CA ASN A 115 -26.25 -45.02 -5.07
C ASN A 115 -26.74 -46.20 -5.94
N PRO A 116 -26.03 -46.57 -7.04
CA PRO A 116 -26.15 -47.88 -7.66
C PRO A 116 -25.23 -48.92 -6.96
N PRO A 117 -25.52 -50.23 -7.08
CA PRO A 117 -24.80 -51.28 -6.35
C PRO A 117 -23.44 -51.64 -6.98
N LEU A 118 -22.52 -52.16 -6.15
CA LEU A 118 -21.20 -52.63 -6.56
C LEU A 118 -21.25 -53.83 -7.52
N ALA A 119 -20.33 -53.85 -8.48
CA ALA A 119 -19.90 -55.02 -9.25
C ALA A 119 -18.37 -55.22 -9.10
N PRO A 120 -17.83 -56.45 -9.21
CA PRO A 120 -16.52 -56.79 -8.66
C PRO A 120 -15.31 -56.50 -9.55
N LEU A 121 -14.15 -56.34 -8.92
CA LEU A 121 -12.82 -56.24 -9.53
C LEU A 121 -12.43 -57.51 -10.33
N PRO A 122 -11.67 -57.34 -11.44
CA PRO A 122 -10.77 -58.35 -11.96
C PRO A 122 -9.30 -58.09 -11.56
N THR A 123 -8.63 -59.19 -11.26
CA THR A 123 -7.24 -59.39 -10.83
C THR A 123 -6.13 -58.84 -11.72
N LEU A 124 -5.00 -58.48 -11.09
CA LEU A 124 -3.66 -58.29 -11.68
C LEU A 124 -3.09 -59.58 -12.30
N ASN A 125 -2.26 -59.46 -13.36
CA ASN A 125 -0.88 -59.99 -13.36
C ASN A 125 -0.03 -59.49 -14.58
N PRO A 126 1.32 -59.65 -14.56
CA PRO A 126 2.26 -58.80 -15.31
C PRO A 126 3.07 -59.50 -16.42
N HIS A 127 3.73 -58.70 -17.28
CA HIS A 127 4.94 -59.00 -18.08
C HIS A 127 5.55 -57.64 -18.51
N SER A 128 6.80 -57.21 -18.24
CA SER A 128 8.17 -57.76 -18.42
C SER A 128 8.83 -57.41 -19.78
N GLY A 129 10.01 -56.76 -19.74
CA GLY A 129 10.84 -56.37 -20.90
C GLY A 129 11.31 -54.90 -20.81
N GLU A 130 12.41 -54.51 -20.15
CA GLU A 130 13.86 -54.72 -20.45
C GLU A 130 14.42 -54.06 -21.72
N SER A 131 15.62 -53.45 -21.56
CA SER A 131 16.61 -53.03 -22.58
C SER A 131 16.36 -51.72 -23.36
N THR A 132 17.34 -50.86 -23.70
CA THR A 132 18.75 -50.62 -23.28
C THR A 132 19.23 -49.29 -23.91
N LEU A 133 20.27 -48.65 -23.35
CA LEU A 133 21.35 -47.85 -23.99
C LEU A 133 21.04 -47.16 -25.36
N ASN A 134 21.29 -45.85 -25.58
CA ASN A 134 22.65 -45.27 -25.52
C ASN A 134 22.68 -43.73 -25.69
N SER A 135 23.86 -43.13 -25.46
CA SER A 135 24.20 -41.71 -25.65
C SER A 135 24.20 -41.20 -27.10
N HIS A 136 23.92 -39.90 -27.32
CA HIS A 136 24.83 -38.94 -28.00
C HIS A 136 24.25 -37.50 -28.13
N HIS A 137 25.05 -36.50 -27.76
CA HIS A 137 24.96 -35.09 -28.20
C HIS A 137 25.86 -34.88 -29.44
N PRO A 138 25.92 -33.68 -30.07
CA PRO A 138 24.84 -32.76 -30.50
C PRO A 138 25.05 -32.24 -31.95
N ALA A 139 24.10 -31.52 -32.58
CA ALA A 139 24.43 -30.53 -33.64
C ALA A 139 23.26 -29.61 -34.07
N THR A 140 23.63 -28.33 -34.31
CA THR A 140 23.15 -27.41 -35.38
C THR A 140 21.67 -27.01 -35.53
N SER A 141 21.43 -25.73 -35.19
CA SER A 141 20.76 -24.69 -36.01
C SER A 141 19.47 -25.00 -36.80
N ASN A 142 18.43 -24.18 -36.57
CA ASN A 142 17.79 -23.44 -37.66
C ASN A 142 17.00 -22.23 -37.13
N SER A 143 17.17 -21.08 -37.78
CA SER A 143 16.31 -19.89 -37.64
C SER A 143 15.12 -19.98 -38.58
N PRO A 144 13.97 -19.34 -38.25
CA PRO A 144 13.03 -18.89 -39.28
C PRO A 144 12.77 -17.38 -39.22
N SER A 145 13.20 -16.71 -40.29
CA SER A 145 12.50 -15.66 -41.04
C SER A 145 11.26 -14.96 -40.44
N VAL A 146 11.39 -13.63 -40.33
CA VAL A 146 10.29 -12.64 -40.37
C VAL A 146 9.52 -12.72 -41.71
N PRO A 147 8.21 -12.41 -41.71
CA PRO A 147 7.62 -11.67 -42.83
C PRO A 147 6.99 -10.34 -42.39
N SER A 148 7.09 -9.35 -43.27
CA SER A 148 6.68 -7.96 -43.04
C SER A 148 5.38 -7.58 -43.75
N SER A 149 4.60 -6.71 -43.10
CA SER A 149 3.70 -5.69 -43.66
C SER A 149 2.86 -5.97 -44.93
N SER A 150 1.55 -5.73 -44.85
CA SER A 150 0.92 -4.67 -45.66
C SER A 150 -0.51 -4.33 -45.21
N SER A 151 -0.87 -3.07 -45.47
CA SER A 151 -2.13 -2.38 -45.19
C SER A 151 -3.23 -2.66 -46.22
N LEU A 152 -4.50 -2.38 -45.87
CA LEU A 152 -5.43 -1.63 -46.74
C LEU A 152 -6.66 -1.13 -45.96
N ALA A 153 -7.33 -0.09 -46.48
CA ALA A 153 -8.47 0.59 -45.85
C ALA A 153 -9.63 0.80 -46.83
N SER A 154 -10.88 0.80 -46.33
CA SER A 154 -12.09 1.47 -46.87
C SER A 154 -13.28 1.15 -45.93
N LEU A 155 -13.99 2.13 -45.34
CA LEU A 155 -15.08 2.95 -45.90
C LEU A 155 -16.36 2.16 -46.28
N VAL A 156 -17.49 2.43 -45.59
CA VAL A 156 -18.83 2.76 -46.15
C VAL A 156 -19.91 2.92 -45.04
N THR A 157 -20.40 4.16 -44.92
CA THR A 157 -21.79 4.67 -44.77
C THR A 157 -22.79 4.12 -43.71
N ALA A 158 -23.46 5.06 -43.01
CA ALA A 158 -24.61 4.86 -42.11
C ALA A 158 -25.99 4.95 -42.83
N PRO A 159 -27.12 4.76 -42.12
CA PRO A 159 -28.03 5.91 -41.97
C PRO A 159 -28.77 6.05 -40.60
N THR A 160 -29.15 7.31 -40.31
CA THR A 160 -30.30 7.87 -39.54
C THR A 160 -31.32 6.92 -38.85
N SER A 161 -32.00 7.26 -37.73
CA SER A 161 -32.19 8.54 -36.99
C SER A 161 -32.88 8.29 -35.62
N GLY A 162 -32.70 9.18 -34.63
CA GLY A 162 -33.49 9.18 -33.39
C GLY A 162 -33.27 10.43 -32.53
N SER A 163 -34.32 11.23 -32.32
CA SER A 163 -34.25 12.53 -31.64
C SER A 163 -34.33 12.41 -30.11
N SER A 164 -33.39 13.04 -29.39
CA SER A 164 -33.64 13.63 -28.07
C SER A 164 -32.57 14.71 -27.76
N HIS A 165 -32.93 15.70 -26.94
CA HIS A 165 -32.11 16.91 -26.72
C HIS A 165 -30.81 16.61 -25.96
N PRO A 166 -29.65 17.13 -26.40
CA PRO A 166 -28.43 17.07 -25.60
C PRO A 166 -28.45 18.14 -24.49
N LEU A 167 -28.37 17.68 -23.24
CA LEU A 167 -27.79 18.47 -22.14
C LEU A 167 -26.34 18.85 -22.49
N PRO A 168 -25.77 19.92 -21.91
CA PRO A 168 -24.42 20.37 -22.24
C PRO A 168 -23.39 19.27 -21.98
N ARG A 169 -22.85 18.70 -23.06
CA ARG A 169 -21.69 17.81 -23.02
C ARG A 169 -20.48 18.62 -22.58
N LEU A 170 -20.19 18.63 -21.28
CA LEU A 170 -18.82 18.79 -20.81
C LEU A 170 -18.04 17.55 -21.27
N VAL A 171 -17.33 17.71 -22.38
CA VAL A 171 -16.26 16.78 -22.75
C VAL A 171 -15.24 16.85 -21.63
N VAL A 172 -15.10 15.77 -20.87
CA VAL A 172 -13.97 15.60 -19.94
C VAL A 172 -12.71 15.69 -20.81
N PRO A 173 -11.81 16.66 -20.58
CA PRO A 173 -10.61 16.73 -21.37
C PRO A 173 -9.79 15.46 -21.10
N ASN A 174 -9.48 14.73 -22.16
CA ASN A 174 -8.19 14.05 -22.21
C ASN A 174 -7.15 15.14 -21.97
N LEU A 175 -6.61 15.23 -20.75
CA LEU A 175 -5.44 16.04 -20.44
C LEU A 175 -4.21 15.34 -21.00
N SER A 176 -4.19 15.21 -22.34
CA SER A 176 -2.95 15.09 -23.07
C SER A 176 -2.15 16.36 -22.82
N VAL A 177 -0.86 16.22 -22.53
CA VAL A 177 0.10 17.34 -22.53
C VAL A 177 0.39 17.71 -23.99
N SER A 178 -0.64 18.11 -24.73
CA SER A 178 -0.59 18.36 -26.18
C SER A 178 -0.19 19.77 -26.53
N ASP A 179 -0.42 20.74 -25.64
CA ASP A 179 -0.26 22.18 -25.91
C ASP A 179 0.50 22.93 -24.80
N SER A 180 1.44 22.26 -24.12
CA SER A 180 2.43 22.96 -23.29
C SER A 180 3.28 23.86 -24.20
N LYS A 181 2.95 25.15 -24.25
CA LYS A 181 3.52 26.14 -25.18
C LYS A 181 5.04 26.21 -24.98
N VAL A 182 5.81 25.76 -25.98
CA VAL A 182 7.28 25.83 -25.95
C VAL A 182 7.70 27.29 -26.12
N PHE A 183 8.08 27.93 -25.02
CA PHE A 183 8.43 29.34 -25.01
C PHE A 183 9.94 29.55 -25.21
N GLY A 184 10.37 29.51 -26.47
CA GLY A 184 11.74 29.75 -26.90
C GLY A 184 12.65 28.52 -26.92
N LYS A 185 13.76 28.66 -27.65
CA LYS A 185 14.89 27.72 -27.73
C LYS A 185 16.18 28.48 -27.43
N ASP A 186 17.21 27.76 -27.00
CA ASP A 186 18.60 28.25 -26.86
C ASP A 186 18.77 29.47 -25.92
N MET A 187 17.96 29.55 -24.85
CA MET A 187 18.18 30.54 -23.80
C MET A 187 19.40 30.18 -22.94
N SER A 188 20.13 31.18 -22.45
CA SER A 188 21.21 31.02 -21.46
C SER A 188 20.76 31.44 -20.05
N ILE A 189 21.21 30.72 -19.01
CA ILE A 189 21.33 31.24 -17.64
C ILE A 189 22.74 30.89 -17.16
N GLY A 190 23.53 31.91 -16.83
CA GLY A 190 24.94 31.74 -16.47
C GLY A 190 25.72 31.02 -17.58
N ARG A 191 26.17 29.79 -17.30
CA ARG A 191 26.91 28.94 -18.25
C ARG A 191 26.07 27.86 -18.93
N ALA A 192 24.79 27.71 -18.57
CA ALA A 192 23.91 26.71 -19.15
C ALA A 192 23.11 27.31 -20.32
N VAL A 193 23.34 26.80 -21.53
CA VAL A 193 22.45 26.93 -22.69
C VAL A 193 21.46 25.78 -22.65
N LEU A 194 20.19 26.00 -23.01
CA LEU A 194 19.18 24.96 -22.89
C LEU A 194 18.08 25.03 -23.97
N ASP A 195 17.59 23.84 -24.29
CA ASP A 195 16.90 23.57 -25.54
C ASP A 195 15.42 23.97 -25.52
N THR A 196 14.75 23.85 -24.36
CA THR A 196 13.28 23.94 -24.25
C THR A 196 12.81 24.46 -22.90
N VAL A 197 11.81 25.35 -22.92
CA VAL A 197 11.02 25.76 -21.74
C VAL A 197 9.57 25.27 -21.87
N PHE A 198 9.10 24.54 -20.86
CA PHE A 198 7.69 24.17 -20.69
C PHE A 198 7.00 25.16 -19.75
N TYR A 199 5.81 25.61 -20.13
CA TYR A 199 4.94 26.49 -19.37
C TYR A 199 3.69 25.71 -18.91
N TYR A 200 3.18 26.03 -17.73
CA TYR A 200 1.99 25.44 -17.12
C TYR A 200 0.99 26.56 -16.84
N ASP A 201 -0.19 26.55 -17.46
CA ASP A 201 -1.13 27.68 -17.42
C ASP A 201 -1.84 27.78 -16.04
N SER A 202 -2.10 26.66 -15.35
CA SER A 202 -2.64 26.58 -13.99
C SER A 202 -1.70 25.87 -13.00
N ILE A 203 -1.94 26.08 -11.69
CA ILE A 203 -1.41 25.21 -10.63
C ILE A 203 -1.92 23.78 -10.77
N ASP A 204 -3.11 23.61 -11.35
CA ASP A 204 -3.75 22.32 -11.65
C ASP A 204 -3.11 21.58 -12.82
N ASP A 205 -2.28 22.24 -13.64
CA ASP A 205 -1.50 21.62 -14.71
C ASP A 205 -0.30 20.87 -14.11
N PHE A 206 -0.61 19.82 -13.34
CA PHE A 206 0.36 19.10 -12.55
C PHE A 206 1.31 18.30 -13.44
N CYS A 207 2.55 18.78 -13.57
CA CYS A 207 3.64 17.98 -14.09
C CYS A 207 4.09 16.99 -13.01
N GLU A 208 3.53 15.77 -13.04
CA GLU A 208 3.96 14.68 -12.14
C GLU A 208 5.49 14.51 -12.19
N TYR A 209 6.06 14.54 -13.40
CA TYR A 209 7.50 14.54 -13.62
C TYR A 209 7.92 15.36 -14.85
N PRO A 210 8.87 16.31 -14.70
CA PRO A 210 9.67 16.88 -15.77
C PRO A 210 10.10 15.89 -16.85
N LYS A 211 9.86 16.23 -18.13
CA LYS A 211 10.65 15.67 -19.24
C LYS A 211 12.10 16.16 -19.09
N LEU A 212 13.07 15.31 -19.37
CA LEU A 212 14.51 15.62 -19.36
C LEU A 212 15.09 15.51 -20.77
N LEU A 213 15.96 16.47 -21.11
CA LEU A 213 16.85 16.41 -22.26
C LEU A 213 18.29 16.51 -21.76
N LEU A 214 19.23 15.98 -22.54
CA LEU A 214 20.66 15.96 -22.23
C LEU A 214 21.26 17.34 -21.92
N ARG A 215 20.64 18.43 -22.39
CA ARG A 215 21.08 19.83 -22.18
C ARG A 215 20.28 20.57 -21.10
N GLY A 216 19.42 19.85 -20.40
CA GLY A 216 18.57 20.38 -19.33
C GLY A 216 17.26 20.99 -19.84
N ILE A 217 16.17 20.69 -19.14
CA ILE A 217 14.85 21.24 -19.42
C ILE A 217 14.46 22.24 -18.34
N ARG A 218 13.75 23.29 -18.77
CA ARG A 218 13.09 24.27 -17.89
C ARG A 218 11.60 24.00 -17.76
N HIS A 219 11.09 24.10 -16.54
CA HIS A 219 9.67 24.14 -16.22
C HIS A 219 9.39 25.47 -15.54
N LEU A 220 8.51 26.28 -16.15
CA LEU A 220 8.00 27.50 -15.56
C LEU A 220 6.65 27.18 -14.90
N VAL A 221 6.68 26.94 -13.59
CA VAL A 221 5.56 26.42 -12.79
C VAL A 221 4.97 27.57 -11.96
N PRO A 222 3.63 27.69 -11.81
CA PRO A 222 3.08 28.76 -11.01
C PRO A 222 3.39 28.55 -9.52
N ILE A 223 3.73 29.64 -8.82
CA ILE A 223 4.00 29.63 -7.38
C ILE A 223 2.66 29.60 -6.64
N PRO A 224 2.39 28.58 -5.78
CA PRO A 224 1.18 28.57 -4.98
C PRO A 224 1.19 29.74 -3.99
N PRO A 225 0.06 30.45 -3.78
CA PRO A 225 0.01 31.67 -2.96
C PRO A 225 0.52 31.52 -1.51
N LEU A 226 0.52 30.30 -0.97
CA LEU A 226 0.81 29.99 0.44
C LEU A 226 2.12 29.22 0.68
N ALA A 227 2.88 28.87 -0.37
CA ALA A 227 3.77 27.71 -0.29
C ALA A 227 5.24 27.95 0.13
N ILE A 228 5.73 29.19 0.22
CA ILE A 228 7.18 29.44 0.31
C ILE A 228 7.51 30.47 1.41
N ASN A 229 7.84 29.96 2.59
CA ASN A 229 8.56 30.73 3.61
C ASN A 229 10.02 30.92 3.16
N ASP A 230 10.49 32.17 3.09
CA ASP A 230 11.89 32.47 2.72
C ASP A 230 12.92 31.89 3.71
N LYS A 231 12.48 31.41 4.90
CA LYS A 231 13.34 30.80 5.92
C LYS A 231 13.91 29.44 5.55
N ASP A 232 13.25 28.70 4.67
CA ASP A 232 13.68 27.35 4.29
C ASP A 232 14.79 27.38 3.21
N TYR A 233 14.99 28.55 2.61
CA TYR A 233 16.01 28.86 1.62
C TYR A 233 17.10 29.68 2.28
N ASN A 234 18.35 29.21 2.24
CA ASN A 234 19.51 30.07 2.49
C ASN A 234 19.79 30.85 1.20
N PRO A 235 19.53 32.19 1.13
CA PRO A 235 19.79 32.97 -0.07
C PRO A 235 21.31 33.10 -0.26
N THR A 236 21.88 32.25 -1.09
CA THR A 236 23.34 32.19 -1.32
C THR A 236 23.85 33.30 -2.24
N SER A 237 22.96 33.92 -3.01
CA SER A 237 23.24 35.06 -3.90
C SER A 237 21.94 35.58 -4.51
N ASP A 238 21.86 36.89 -4.74
CA ASP A 238 20.84 37.46 -5.61
C ASP A 238 21.20 37.14 -7.07
N ILE A 239 20.34 36.37 -7.76
CA ILE A 239 20.54 36.01 -9.16
C ILE A 239 19.36 36.56 -9.98
N GLN A 240 19.65 37.35 -11.00
CA GLN A 240 18.65 37.79 -11.97
C GLN A 240 18.49 36.75 -13.08
N ILE A 241 17.23 36.53 -13.48
CA ILE A 241 16.84 35.41 -14.32
C ILE A 241 15.99 35.95 -15.49
N PRO A 242 16.51 35.94 -16.73
CA PRO A 242 15.87 36.63 -17.87
C PRO A 242 14.46 36.17 -18.27
N ILE A 243 14.00 35.02 -17.75
CA ILE A 243 12.62 34.53 -17.96
C ILE A 243 11.67 34.86 -16.80
N LEU A 244 12.20 35.22 -15.63
CA LEU A 244 11.44 35.63 -14.45
C LEU A 244 11.37 37.15 -14.43
N VAL A 245 10.61 37.69 -15.37
CA VAL A 245 10.35 39.13 -15.51
C VAL A 245 9.01 39.51 -14.86
N ASN A 246 8.87 40.79 -14.53
CA ASN A 246 7.61 41.39 -14.13
C ASN A 246 6.73 41.82 -15.32
N ASP A 247 5.58 42.40 -15.00
CA ASP A 247 4.61 43.04 -15.91
C ASP A 247 5.20 44.12 -16.84
N GLN A 248 6.37 44.64 -16.53
CA GLN A 248 7.09 45.65 -17.32
C GLN A 248 8.27 45.07 -18.11
N GLY A 249 8.47 43.74 -18.09
CA GLY A 249 9.59 43.06 -18.75
C GLY A 249 10.93 43.22 -18.03
N VAL A 250 10.96 43.72 -16.80
CA VAL A 250 12.20 43.86 -16.00
C VAL A 250 12.46 42.58 -15.24
N GLU A 251 13.70 42.08 -15.31
CA GLU A 251 14.16 40.89 -14.58
C GLU A 251 14.03 41.05 -13.06
N LEU A 252 13.68 39.96 -12.38
CA LEU A 252 13.50 39.93 -10.94
C LEU A 252 14.67 39.25 -10.22
N ASP A 253 14.92 39.70 -9.00
CA ASP A 253 15.90 39.05 -8.12
C ASP A 253 15.32 37.73 -7.63
N CYS A 254 16.02 36.65 -7.94
CA CYS A 254 15.60 35.31 -7.58
C CYS A 254 16.47 34.72 -6.46
N VAL A 255 15.79 34.08 -5.51
CA VAL A 255 16.40 33.13 -4.58
C VAL A 255 16.69 31.85 -5.35
N PHE A 256 17.93 31.38 -5.25
CA PHE A 256 18.39 30.14 -5.84
C PHE A 256 18.41 29.01 -4.80
N SER A 257 17.95 27.82 -5.20
CA SER A 257 18.26 26.58 -4.50
C SER A 257 18.71 25.49 -5.45
N TYR A 258 19.53 24.59 -4.92
CA TYR A 258 20.04 23.43 -5.62
C TYR A 258 19.60 22.18 -4.86
N GLN A 259 19.01 21.23 -5.58
CA GLN A 259 18.63 19.93 -5.06
C GLN A 259 19.21 18.84 -5.97
N THR A 260 19.30 17.62 -5.44
CA THR A 260 19.73 16.44 -6.21
C THR A 260 18.70 15.34 -6.00
N CYS A 261 18.43 14.56 -7.03
CA CYS A 261 17.73 13.31 -6.82
C CYS A 261 18.57 12.40 -5.93
N GLN A 262 18.03 12.02 -4.76
CA GLN A 262 18.62 10.98 -3.92
C GLN A 262 18.63 9.61 -4.61
N GLY A 263 17.78 9.42 -5.64
CA GLY A 263 17.53 8.15 -6.31
C GLY A 263 16.47 7.34 -5.59
N ILE A 264 16.55 6.02 -5.74
CA ILE A 264 15.61 5.08 -5.11
C ILE A 264 16.35 3.92 -4.44
N LYS A 265 15.65 3.22 -3.55
CA LYS A 265 15.99 1.85 -3.19
C LYS A 265 15.21 0.88 -4.07
N ALA A 266 15.86 -0.14 -4.61
CA ALA A 266 15.27 -1.16 -5.48
C ALA A 266 15.55 -2.56 -4.93
N CYS A 267 14.64 -3.51 -5.15
CA CYS A 267 14.95 -4.91 -4.88
C CYS A 267 16.02 -5.40 -5.88
N PRO A 268 17.05 -6.17 -5.49
CA PRO A 268 18.05 -6.71 -6.43
C PRO A 268 17.42 -7.63 -7.50
N PHE A 269 16.30 -8.29 -7.17
CA PHE A 269 15.47 -9.07 -8.09
C PHE A 269 14.64 -8.20 -9.05
N LEU A 270 14.81 -6.87 -9.04
CA LEU A 270 14.16 -5.95 -9.99
C LEU A 270 14.55 -6.34 -11.42
N TYR A 271 13.54 -6.58 -12.26
CA TYR A 271 13.71 -6.94 -13.67
C TYR A 271 14.61 -5.94 -14.40
N ASP A 272 15.58 -6.40 -15.20
CA ASP A 272 16.61 -5.51 -15.77
C ASP A 272 16.04 -4.45 -16.72
N THR A 273 14.91 -4.68 -17.38
CA THR A 273 14.25 -3.64 -18.19
C THR A 273 13.63 -2.52 -17.33
N LEU A 274 13.40 -2.75 -16.04
CA LEU A 274 13.02 -1.73 -15.07
C LEU A 274 14.24 -0.99 -14.48
N LYS A 275 15.48 -1.43 -14.75
CA LYS A 275 16.70 -0.65 -14.45
C LYS A 275 17.02 0.36 -15.56
N THR A 276 16.17 0.48 -16.58
CA THR A 276 16.35 1.44 -17.67
C THR A 276 16.30 2.88 -17.14
N MET A 277 17.24 3.70 -17.61
CA MET A 277 17.24 5.13 -17.37
C MET A 277 16.00 5.75 -18.02
N HIS A 278 15.35 6.70 -17.35
CA HIS A 278 14.22 7.43 -17.94
C HIS A 278 14.55 8.91 -18.13
N TYR A 279 14.08 9.41 -19.27
CA TYR A 279 14.12 10.84 -19.62
C TYR A 279 12.82 11.52 -19.20
N GLU A 280 11.71 10.80 -19.19
CA GLU A 280 10.42 11.28 -18.73
C GLU A 280 9.72 10.19 -17.93
N ALA A 281 8.95 10.61 -16.93
CA ALA A 281 7.98 9.77 -16.28
C ALA A 281 6.60 10.29 -16.68
N SER A 282 6.19 9.94 -17.91
CA SER A 282 4.86 10.30 -18.41
C SER A 282 3.77 9.71 -17.52
N ARG A 283 2.57 10.27 -17.55
CA ARG A 283 1.44 9.77 -16.76
C ARG A 283 1.13 8.31 -17.08
N GLU A 284 1.37 7.87 -18.32
CA GLU A 284 1.26 6.47 -18.75
C GLU A 284 2.39 5.60 -18.19
N ALA A 285 3.61 6.12 -18.09
CA ALA A 285 4.73 5.42 -17.47
C ALA A 285 4.53 5.28 -15.94
N VAL A 286 4.07 6.34 -15.27
CA VAL A 286 3.66 6.33 -13.86
C VAL A 286 2.48 5.37 -13.68
N SER A 287 1.42 5.47 -14.49
CA SER A 287 0.26 4.57 -14.45
C SER A 287 0.64 3.11 -14.69
N LYS A 288 1.48 2.81 -15.68
CA LYS A 288 2.00 1.45 -15.91
C LYS A 288 2.89 0.97 -14.77
N ARG A 289 3.68 1.85 -14.16
CA ARG A 289 4.51 1.54 -12.98
C ARG A 289 3.64 1.22 -11.76
N LEU A 290 2.57 1.99 -11.56
CA LEU A 290 1.55 1.78 -10.55
C LEU A 290 0.81 0.48 -10.82
N GLN A 291 0.33 0.23 -12.03
CA GLN A 291 -0.26 -1.05 -12.43
C GLN A 291 0.72 -2.22 -12.24
N SER A 292 2.03 -2.04 -12.42
CA SER A 292 3.04 -3.10 -12.16
C SER A 292 3.32 -3.32 -10.66
N THR A 293 3.06 -2.31 -9.82
CA THR A 293 3.19 -2.37 -8.35
C THR A 293 1.88 -2.85 -7.71
N CYS A 294 0.77 -2.51 -8.33
CA CYS A 294 -0.60 -2.75 -7.91
C CYS A 294 -1.24 -3.93 -8.66
N ALA A 295 -0.61 -4.58 -9.64
CA ALA A 295 -1.05 -5.89 -10.14
C ALA A 295 -0.93 -6.97 -9.04
N LEU A 296 -0.18 -6.67 -7.98
CA LEU A 296 -0.15 -7.40 -6.72
C LEU A 296 -1.37 -7.10 -5.80
N ASN A 297 -2.12 -6.01 -6.08
CA ASN A 297 -3.15 -5.43 -5.19
C ASN A 297 -4.52 -5.15 -5.88
N ILE A 298 -4.61 -5.23 -7.21
CA ILE A 298 -5.80 -4.90 -8.01
C ILE A 298 -6.39 -6.21 -8.53
N LEU A 299 -7.55 -6.55 -7.96
CA LEU A 299 -8.52 -7.43 -8.60
C LEU A 299 -8.88 -6.84 -9.97
N PRO A 300 -8.72 -7.59 -11.09
CA PRO A 300 -9.25 -7.15 -12.37
C PRO A 300 -10.76 -6.94 -12.27
N ASN A 301 -11.26 -5.83 -12.82
CA ASN A 301 -12.69 -5.53 -12.91
C ASN A 301 -13.48 -6.47 -13.87
N ASP A 302 -12.85 -7.55 -14.37
CA ASP A 302 -13.48 -8.58 -15.18
C ASP A 302 -14.02 -9.72 -14.28
N PHE A 303 -15.16 -9.41 -13.64
CA PHE A 303 -15.65 -10.01 -12.39
C PHE A 303 -15.91 -11.53 -12.36
N GLY A 304 -15.95 -12.21 -13.50
CA GLY A 304 -16.44 -13.60 -13.58
C GLY A 304 -15.40 -14.70 -13.31
N LYS A 305 -14.25 -14.65 -13.98
CA LYS A 305 -13.27 -15.77 -13.99
C LYS A 305 -11.88 -15.39 -13.49
N GLN A 306 -11.47 -14.13 -13.60
CA GLN A 306 -10.15 -13.68 -13.15
C GLN A 306 -10.05 -13.56 -11.62
N LYS A 307 -11.18 -13.51 -10.91
CA LYS A 307 -11.21 -13.38 -9.44
C LYS A 307 -10.62 -14.58 -8.69
N SER A 308 -10.74 -15.79 -9.23
CA SER A 308 -10.31 -17.02 -8.52
C SER A 308 -8.80 -17.17 -8.44
N TRP A 309 -8.08 -16.99 -9.56
CA TRP A 309 -6.62 -17.14 -9.59
C TRP A 309 -5.95 -16.00 -8.81
N TYR A 310 -6.46 -14.77 -8.91
CA TYR A 310 -5.90 -13.63 -8.18
C TYR A 310 -6.01 -13.85 -6.66
N LEU A 311 -7.16 -14.36 -6.21
CA LEU A 311 -7.35 -14.71 -4.80
C LEU A 311 -6.34 -15.78 -4.34
N MET A 312 -6.05 -16.80 -5.15
CA MET A 312 -5.03 -17.81 -4.84
C MET A 312 -3.60 -17.23 -4.84
N ALA A 313 -3.26 -16.36 -5.79
CA ALA A 313 -1.96 -15.69 -5.81
C ALA A 313 -1.76 -14.77 -4.59
N GLU A 314 -2.81 -14.02 -4.20
CA GLU A 314 -2.81 -13.22 -2.98
C GLU A 314 -2.72 -14.09 -1.72
N LEU A 315 -3.48 -15.19 -1.66
CA LEU A 315 -3.46 -16.17 -0.57
C LEU A 315 -2.05 -16.75 -0.37
N ARG A 316 -1.42 -17.22 -1.44
CA ARG A 316 -0.04 -17.78 -1.42
C ARG A 316 1.01 -16.71 -1.07
N SER A 317 0.85 -15.48 -1.56
CA SER A 317 1.72 -14.35 -1.18
C SER A 317 1.62 -14.00 0.31
N ARG A 318 0.40 -13.96 0.86
CA ARG A 318 0.14 -13.78 2.31
C ARG A 318 0.73 -14.94 3.12
N THR A 319 0.61 -16.17 2.61
CA THR A 319 1.15 -17.40 3.23
C THR A 319 2.68 -17.35 3.33
N LEU A 320 3.36 -16.98 2.24
CA LEU A 320 4.82 -16.79 2.25
C LEU A 320 5.27 -15.68 3.19
N THR A 321 4.55 -14.55 3.20
CA THR A 321 4.84 -13.43 4.10
C THR A 321 4.66 -13.85 5.56
N PHE A 322 3.60 -14.59 5.87
CA PHE A 322 3.33 -15.14 7.21
C PHE A 322 4.40 -16.16 7.63
N TYR A 323 4.71 -17.15 6.78
CA TYR A 323 5.79 -18.10 7.01
C TYR A 323 7.12 -17.40 7.30
N LYS A 324 7.50 -16.40 6.48
CA LYS A 324 8.75 -15.66 6.71
C LYS A 324 8.72 -14.80 7.98
N LEU A 325 7.59 -14.21 8.34
CA LEU A 325 7.43 -13.49 9.60
C LEU A 325 7.61 -14.42 10.81
N LEU A 326 7.01 -15.61 10.78
CA LEU A 326 7.18 -16.63 11.83
C LEU A 326 8.62 -17.10 11.94
N MET A 327 9.26 -17.42 10.81
CA MET A 327 10.64 -17.84 10.81
C MET A 327 11.58 -16.72 11.27
N SER A 328 11.32 -15.45 10.96
CA SER A 328 12.21 -14.33 11.33
C SER A 328 12.01 -13.80 12.75
N HIS A 329 10.79 -13.81 13.29
CA HIS A 329 10.54 -13.28 14.64
C HIS A 329 10.32 -14.37 15.70
N GLY A 330 10.37 -15.64 15.31
CA GLY A 330 10.05 -16.76 16.17
C GLY A 330 8.66 -16.62 16.78
N CYS A 331 8.52 -17.02 18.04
CA CYS A 331 7.22 -17.03 18.71
C CYS A 331 6.86 -15.69 19.40
N GLY A 332 7.79 -14.73 19.48
CA GLY A 332 7.62 -13.45 20.19
C GLY A 332 7.51 -13.53 21.72
N GLY A 333 7.45 -14.74 22.29
CA GLY A 333 7.42 -15.01 23.73
C GLY A 333 8.74 -14.68 24.42
N PRO A 334 8.81 -14.76 25.76
CA PRO A 334 10.06 -14.58 26.49
C PRO A 334 11.09 -15.67 26.13
N PRO A 335 12.41 -15.43 26.25
CA PRO A 335 13.41 -16.48 26.17
C PRO A 335 13.13 -17.61 27.18
N GLN A 336 13.23 -18.85 26.73
CA GLN A 336 13.09 -20.05 27.58
C GLN A 336 14.42 -20.86 27.54
N GLU A 337 14.35 -22.18 27.64
CA GLU A 337 15.49 -23.09 27.58
C GLU A 337 16.15 -22.99 26.19
N GLU A 338 17.48 -23.10 26.13
CA GLU A 338 18.23 -22.93 24.89
C GLU A 338 17.83 -24.00 23.86
N THR A 339 17.44 -23.55 22.68
CA THR A 339 16.97 -24.43 21.62
C THR A 339 18.14 -25.18 20.98
N ILE A 340 18.14 -26.50 21.11
CA ILE A 340 19.16 -27.37 20.51
C ILE A 340 18.98 -27.36 18.99
N ARG A 341 19.93 -26.73 18.28
CA ARG A 341 20.00 -26.68 16.82
C ARG A 341 21.13 -27.55 16.28
N SER A 342 20.97 -28.05 15.06
CA SER A 342 22.11 -28.55 14.28
C SER A 342 23.06 -27.40 13.90
N GLY A 343 24.28 -27.73 13.44
CA GLY A 343 25.27 -26.72 13.03
C GLY A 343 24.76 -25.81 11.91
N GLU A 344 24.15 -26.39 10.88
CA GLU A 344 23.57 -25.65 9.74
C GLU A 344 22.41 -24.74 10.18
N GLU A 345 21.55 -25.21 11.09
CA GLU A 345 20.45 -24.40 11.64
C GLU A 345 20.94 -23.27 12.54
N LEU A 346 22.04 -23.48 13.28
CA LEU A 346 22.66 -22.44 14.10
C LEU A 346 23.30 -21.35 13.24
N GLU A 347 23.96 -21.71 12.13
CA GLU A 347 24.49 -20.76 11.15
C GLU A 347 23.37 -19.95 10.48
N ALA A 348 22.29 -20.63 10.03
CA ALA A 348 21.13 -19.97 9.44
C ALA A 348 20.42 -19.02 10.43
N TYR A 349 20.27 -19.44 11.69
CA TYR A 349 19.71 -18.60 12.76
C TYR A 349 20.61 -17.40 13.06
N GLY A 350 21.94 -17.58 13.08
CA GLY A 350 22.90 -16.49 13.27
C GLY A 350 22.80 -15.43 12.17
N PHE A 351 22.76 -15.86 10.91
CA PHE A 351 22.55 -14.96 9.76
C PHE A 351 21.21 -14.21 9.88
N GLN A 352 20.13 -14.91 10.24
CA GLN A 352 18.81 -14.31 10.42
C GLN A 352 18.77 -13.26 11.54
N GLN A 353 19.47 -13.48 12.66
CA GLN A 353 19.61 -12.49 13.73
C GLN A 353 20.39 -11.25 13.28
N GLU A 354 21.41 -11.40 12.43
CA GLU A 354 22.12 -10.27 11.81
C GLU A 354 21.18 -9.44 10.91
N GLU A 355 20.34 -10.09 10.10
CA GLU A 355 19.35 -9.43 9.25
C GLU A 355 18.27 -8.68 10.06
N LEU A 356 17.84 -9.24 11.20
CA LEU A 356 16.96 -8.54 12.15
C LEU A 356 17.64 -7.30 12.75
N LEU A 357 18.91 -7.41 13.16
CA LEU A 357 19.70 -6.29 13.70
C LEU A 357 19.81 -5.15 12.69
N LYS A 358 20.04 -5.46 11.40
CA LYS A 358 20.00 -4.48 10.30
C LYS A 358 18.63 -3.82 10.19
N ALA A 359 17.55 -4.60 10.19
CA ALA A 359 16.18 -4.10 10.12
C ALA A 359 15.80 -3.20 11.32
N CYS A 360 16.32 -3.50 12.53
CA CYS A 360 16.09 -2.72 13.75
C CYS A 360 16.92 -1.42 13.85
N ARG A 361 17.79 -1.12 12.88
CA ARG A 361 18.59 0.13 12.78
C ARG A 361 19.41 0.44 14.04
N GLY A 362 20.01 -0.58 14.64
CA GLY A 362 20.84 -0.42 15.85
C GLY A 362 20.05 -0.31 17.16
N HIS A 363 18.71 -0.34 17.13
CA HIS A 363 17.99 -0.79 18.32
C HIS A 363 18.28 -2.28 18.52
N PRO A 364 18.71 -2.72 19.72
CA PRO A 364 18.86 -4.14 19.98
C PRO A 364 17.48 -4.80 19.87
N PRO A 365 17.35 -5.96 19.18
CA PRO A 365 16.11 -6.70 19.16
C PRO A 365 15.71 -7.06 20.60
N LYS A 366 14.41 -7.01 20.89
CA LYS A 366 13.91 -7.47 22.18
C LYS A 366 14.29 -8.95 22.32
N PRO A 367 14.92 -9.38 23.42
CA PRO A 367 15.20 -10.80 23.62
C PRO A 367 13.88 -11.57 23.62
N SER A 368 13.80 -12.57 22.74
CA SER A 368 12.61 -13.37 22.49
C SER A 368 12.97 -14.85 22.49
N CYS A 369 11.95 -15.69 22.68
CA CYS A 369 12.01 -17.13 22.48
C CYS A 369 12.66 -17.48 21.14
N ASP A 370 13.66 -18.36 21.17
CA ASP A 370 14.35 -18.88 20.01
C ASP A 370 13.79 -20.24 19.53
N GLY A 371 12.97 -20.89 20.37
CA GLY A 371 12.30 -22.18 20.11
C GLY A 371 11.61 -22.31 18.76
N HIS A 372 11.76 -23.49 18.16
CA HIS A 372 11.22 -23.83 16.85
C HIS A 372 9.72 -23.58 16.75
N ILE A 373 9.29 -23.07 15.58
CA ILE A 373 7.88 -23.01 15.21
C ILE A 373 7.55 -24.28 14.44
N LEU A 374 6.64 -25.08 15.01
CA LEU A 374 6.21 -26.35 14.46
C LEU A 374 4.86 -26.19 13.75
N PHE A 375 4.68 -26.88 12.63
CA PHE A 375 3.38 -27.06 11.99
C PHE A 375 2.74 -28.33 12.56
N CYS A 376 1.64 -28.18 13.29
CA CYS A 376 1.19 -29.17 14.26
C CYS A 376 0.14 -30.13 13.63
N ASP A 377 0.59 -30.93 12.65
CA ASP A 377 -0.19 -31.95 11.92
C ASP A 377 -0.36 -33.26 12.72
N GLY A 378 -1.19 -33.22 13.76
CA GLY A 378 -1.44 -34.39 14.60
C GLY A 378 -2.80 -35.04 14.37
N PRO A 379 -2.89 -36.36 14.10
CA PRO A 379 -4.15 -37.13 14.22
C PRO A 379 -4.54 -37.37 15.69
N LYS A 380 -4.34 -36.36 16.56
CA LYS A 380 -4.77 -36.42 17.96
C LYS A 380 -6.30 -36.38 17.98
N PRO A 381 -6.99 -37.21 18.78
CA PRO A 381 -8.45 -37.35 18.76
C PRO A 381 -9.24 -36.12 19.24
N LEU A 382 -8.55 -35.00 19.51
CA LEU A 382 -9.14 -33.69 19.75
C LEU A 382 -9.07 -32.91 18.43
N VAL A 383 -10.21 -32.81 17.75
CA VAL A 383 -10.39 -32.16 16.42
C VAL A 383 -9.90 -30.70 16.37
N TRP A 384 -9.70 -30.06 17.52
CA TRP A 384 -9.35 -28.67 17.73
C TRP A 384 -7.87 -28.29 17.49
N TYR A 385 -7.04 -29.19 16.93
CA TYR A 385 -5.57 -28.97 16.81
C TYR A 385 -5.01 -29.03 15.39
N ASN A 386 -5.77 -29.50 14.40
CA ASN A 386 -5.27 -29.64 13.03
C ASN A 386 -4.95 -28.26 12.42
N ASN A 387 -3.89 -28.20 11.59
CA ASN A 387 -3.45 -26.98 10.88
C ASN A 387 -3.12 -25.78 11.81
N SER A 388 -2.62 -26.07 13.02
CA SER A 388 -2.18 -25.05 13.98
C SER A 388 -0.66 -24.90 13.99
N HIS A 389 -0.18 -23.71 14.34
CA HIS A 389 1.25 -23.42 14.50
C HIS A 389 1.54 -23.31 15.97
N CYS A 390 2.53 -24.06 16.46
CA CYS A 390 2.85 -24.11 17.87
C CYS A 390 4.37 -24.00 18.07
N CYS A 391 4.80 -23.05 18.92
CA CYS A 391 6.18 -23.02 19.39
C CYS A 391 6.47 -24.28 20.21
N GLU A 392 7.65 -24.88 20.10
CA GLU A 392 7.96 -26.14 20.79
C GLU A 392 7.89 -26.05 22.33
N HIS A 393 8.08 -24.86 22.91
CA HIS A 393 7.90 -24.65 24.35
C HIS A 393 6.43 -24.43 24.77
N TYR A 394 5.51 -24.22 23.81
CA TYR A 394 4.10 -24.02 24.12
C TYR A 394 3.50 -25.27 24.79
N GLY A 395 3.10 -25.10 26.05
CA GLY A 395 2.50 -26.16 26.88
C GLY A 395 3.38 -26.60 28.05
N ASN A 396 4.67 -26.26 28.08
CA ASN A 396 5.58 -26.56 29.20
C ASN A 396 5.41 -25.56 30.37
N GLY A 397 4.16 -25.20 30.70
CA GLY A 397 3.82 -24.22 31.74
C GLY A 397 4.00 -22.75 31.31
N SER A 398 4.44 -22.47 30.09
CA SER A 398 4.64 -21.13 29.53
C SER A 398 3.56 -20.77 28.49
N PRO A 399 2.39 -20.22 28.91
CA PRO A 399 1.29 -19.87 28.01
C PRO A 399 1.59 -18.64 27.13
N ASP A 400 2.69 -17.92 27.39
CA ASP A 400 3.09 -16.70 26.68
C ASP A 400 3.77 -16.97 25.32
N HIS A 401 3.92 -18.24 24.92
CA HIS A 401 4.50 -18.64 23.63
C HIS A 401 3.44 -18.74 22.54
N LEU A 402 3.86 -18.62 21.28
CA LEU A 402 2.94 -18.64 20.15
C LEU A 402 2.20 -19.99 20.05
N ARG A 403 0.88 -19.90 20.03
CA ARG A 403 0.01 -20.86 19.38
C ARG A 403 -0.97 -20.10 18.49
N ASP A 404 -0.88 -20.32 17.19
CA ASP A 404 -1.79 -19.73 16.21
C ASP A 404 -2.70 -20.79 15.58
N MET A 405 -4.00 -20.50 15.61
CA MET A 405 -5.06 -21.30 14.99
C MET A 405 -5.61 -20.63 13.72
N SER A 406 -5.28 -19.36 13.48
CA SER A 406 -5.80 -18.54 12.38
C SER A 406 -5.61 -19.12 10.97
N PRO A 407 -4.60 -19.97 10.68
CA PRO A 407 -4.47 -20.58 9.36
C PRO A 407 -5.63 -21.51 8.99
N SER A 408 -6.38 -22.01 9.98
CA SER A 408 -7.63 -22.75 9.75
C SER A 408 -8.79 -21.87 9.27
N ASP A 409 -8.70 -20.54 9.37
CA ASP A 409 -9.76 -19.60 8.96
C ASP A 409 -9.80 -19.35 7.44
N GLY A 410 -8.98 -20.06 6.65
CA GLY A 410 -8.92 -19.92 5.18
C GLY A 410 -8.21 -18.64 4.69
N ILE A 411 -7.47 -17.97 5.58
CA ILE A 411 -6.70 -16.75 5.25
C ILE A 411 -5.29 -17.03 4.67
N TYR A 412 -4.86 -18.29 4.70
CA TYR A 412 -3.60 -18.78 4.13
C TYR A 412 -3.83 -20.08 3.33
N ASP A 413 -2.90 -20.38 2.43
CA ASP A 413 -2.84 -21.61 1.64
C ASP A 413 -2.20 -22.69 2.54
N LEU A 414 -3.04 -23.55 3.11
CA LEU A 414 -2.62 -24.56 4.08
C LEU A 414 -1.72 -25.65 3.48
N GLU A 415 -1.90 -25.97 2.20
CA GLU A 415 -1.06 -26.94 1.50
C GLU A 415 0.35 -26.36 1.31
N TYR A 416 0.43 -25.12 0.83
CA TYR A 416 1.71 -24.45 0.69
C TYR A 416 2.41 -24.22 2.03
N LEU A 417 1.66 -23.85 3.07
CA LEU A 417 2.20 -23.61 4.42
C LEU A 417 2.76 -24.90 5.04
N ARG A 418 2.02 -26.02 4.92
CA ARG A 418 2.50 -27.35 5.30
C ARG A 418 3.79 -27.72 4.54
N ALA A 419 3.81 -27.53 3.22
CA ALA A 419 4.98 -27.84 2.40
C ALA A 419 6.21 -27.01 2.81
N LEU A 420 6.03 -25.71 3.09
CA LEU A 420 7.10 -24.82 3.58
C LEU A 420 7.69 -25.27 4.92
N PHE A 421 6.86 -25.68 5.89
CA PHE A 421 7.34 -26.18 7.19
C PHE A 421 7.98 -27.57 7.11
N ASN A 422 7.42 -28.47 6.29
CA ASN A 422 7.94 -29.82 6.10
C ASN A 422 9.15 -29.89 5.14
N LYS A 423 9.52 -28.76 4.50
CA LYS A 423 10.54 -28.67 3.43
C LYS A 423 10.21 -29.61 2.25
N ASP A 424 8.92 -29.75 1.93
CA ASP A 424 8.42 -30.55 0.81
C ASP A 424 8.66 -29.80 -0.50
N GLN A 425 9.83 -30.04 -1.10
CA GLN A 425 10.31 -29.26 -2.24
C GLN A 425 9.48 -29.50 -3.51
N ASP A 426 8.90 -30.68 -3.69
CA ASP A 426 8.10 -31.00 -4.87
C ASP A 426 6.80 -30.17 -4.87
N ILE A 427 6.08 -30.13 -3.74
CA ILE A 427 4.86 -29.31 -3.60
C ILE A 427 5.19 -27.80 -3.65
N ILE A 428 6.31 -27.38 -3.05
CA ILE A 428 6.79 -25.99 -3.15
C ILE A 428 7.06 -25.61 -4.61
N ASP A 429 7.72 -26.49 -5.36
CA ASP A 429 8.10 -26.25 -6.76
C ASP A 429 6.85 -26.15 -7.64
N ASP A 430 5.91 -27.09 -7.55
CA ASP A 430 4.65 -27.05 -8.30
C ASP A 430 3.86 -25.77 -8.04
N ILE A 431 3.73 -25.36 -6.77
CA ILE A 431 2.98 -24.15 -6.36
C ILE A 431 3.67 -22.86 -6.82
N GLU A 432 5.00 -22.78 -6.71
CA GLU A 432 5.76 -21.61 -7.15
C GLU A 432 5.88 -21.50 -8.67
N GLU A 433 5.98 -22.62 -9.37
CA GLU A 433 6.04 -22.67 -10.82
C GLU A 433 4.67 -22.33 -11.44
N GLU A 434 3.56 -22.78 -10.85
CA GLU A 434 2.21 -22.36 -11.26
C GLU A 434 2.06 -20.83 -11.22
N LEU A 435 2.52 -20.18 -10.13
CA LEU A 435 2.51 -18.72 -9.98
C LEU A 435 3.42 -18.01 -10.98
N LEU A 436 4.61 -18.57 -11.25
CA LEU A 436 5.57 -18.02 -12.19
C LEU A 436 5.07 -18.09 -13.63
N VAL A 437 4.67 -19.28 -14.09
CA VAL A 437 4.25 -19.55 -15.48
C VAL A 437 2.95 -18.84 -15.82
N SER A 438 1.97 -18.88 -14.92
CA SER A 438 0.63 -18.36 -15.20
C SER A 438 0.57 -16.83 -15.13
N HIS A 439 1.33 -16.21 -14.22
CA HIS A 439 1.12 -14.81 -13.84
C HIS A 439 2.40 -13.99 -13.64
N GLN A 440 3.60 -14.59 -13.72
CA GLN A 440 4.88 -13.93 -13.36
C GLN A 440 4.82 -13.39 -11.92
N LEU A 441 4.25 -14.18 -11.00
CA LEU A 441 4.10 -13.88 -9.58
C LEU A 441 4.83 -14.91 -8.71
N GLY A 442 4.81 -14.68 -7.38
CA GLY A 442 5.48 -15.55 -6.41
C GLY A 442 6.96 -15.24 -6.23
N PRO A 443 7.68 -16.03 -5.41
CA PRO A 443 9.03 -15.68 -4.98
C PRO A 443 10.09 -15.95 -6.05
N ARG A 444 9.78 -16.74 -7.08
CA ARG A 444 10.63 -16.97 -8.27
C ARG A 444 10.56 -15.85 -9.30
N ALA A 445 9.49 -15.05 -9.28
CA ALA A 445 9.28 -14.01 -10.27
C ALA A 445 10.24 -12.82 -10.07
N SER A 446 10.50 -12.11 -11.16
CA SER A 446 11.21 -10.83 -11.10
C SER A 446 10.42 -9.83 -10.25
N CYS A 447 11.08 -9.18 -9.31
CA CYS A 447 10.45 -8.16 -8.49
C CYS A 447 10.17 -6.89 -9.31
N THR A 448 9.16 -6.14 -8.91
CA THR A 448 8.94 -4.77 -9.39
C THR A 448 9.19 -3.73 -8.29
N TYR A 449 9.44 -4.15 -7.04
CA TYR A 449 9.37 -3.29 -5.87
C TYR A 449 10.52 -2.29 -5.75
N THR A 450 10.15 -1.03 -5.52
CA THR A 450 11.06 0.11 -5.27
C THR A 450 10.45 1.06 -4.24
N MET A 451 11.29 1.82 -3.55
CA MET A 451 10.89 2.85 -2.59
C MET A 451 11.79 4.08 -2.69
N ASN A 452 11.39 5.19 -2.07
CA ASN A 452 12.23 6.38 -1.93
C ASN A 452 13.57 6.03 -1.25
N CYS A 453 14.69 6.64 -1.65
CA CYS A 453 15.98 6.49 -0.98
C CYS A 453 15.96 6.81 0.52
N SER A 454 15.15 7.78 0.94
CA SER A 454 14.94 8.12 2.36
C SER A 454 14.08 7.10 3.12
N SER A 455 13.48 6.12 2.42
CA SER A 455 12.71 5.06 3.06
C SER A 455 13.60 4.26 4.00
N VAL A 456 13.10 4.12 5.21
CA VAL A 456 13.81 3.54 6.35
C VAL A 456 13.72 2.00 6.41
N ARG A 457 13.06 1.38 5.41
CA ARG A 457 13.01 -0.07 5.21
C ARG A 457 14.32 -0.56 4.58
N VAL A 458 14.81 -1.70 5.06
CA VAL A 458 16.05 -2.34 4.58
C VAL A 458 15.73 -3.40 3.52
N HIS A 459 14.76 -4.28 3.79
CA HIS A 459 14.43 -5.41 2.91
C HIS A 459 13.21 -5.18 2.02
N CYS A 460 13.14 -5.93 0.92
CA CYS A 460 11.94 -6.10 0.11
C CYS A 460 10.83 -6.76 0.97
N PRO A 461 9.57 -6.27 0.94
CA PRO A 461 8.46 -6.91 1.63
C PRO A 461 7.98 -8.19 0.94
N THR A 462 8.38 -8.40 -0.32
CA THR A 462 8.12 -9.63 -1.07
C THR A 462 9.28 -10.60 -0.82
N PRO A 463 9.03 -11.82 -0.35
CA PRO A 463 10.07 -12.85 -0.25
C PRO A 463 10.46 -13.35 -1.65
N HIS A 464 11.73 -13.70 -1.82
CA HIS A 464 12.32 -14.08 -3.10
C HIS A 464 13.10 -15.39 -2.99
N ARG A 465 13.10 -16.23 -4.04
CA ARG A 465 13.98 -17.39 -4.16
C ARG A 465 15.32 -16.96 -4.75
N THR A 466 16.42 -17.34 -4.11
CA THR A 466 17.76 -17.22 -4.69
C THR A 466 17.94 -18.23 -5.84
N LYS A 467 19.06 -18.14 -6.56
CA LYS A 467 19.44 -19.13 -7.59
C LYS A 467 19.68 -20.54 -7.03
N THR A 468 19.85 -20.70 -5.72
CA THR A 468 19.97 -21.99 -5.02
C THR A 468 18.63 -22.50 -4.48
N GLY A 469 17.52 -21.80 -4.73
CA GLY A 469 16.20 -22.15 -4.21
C GLY A 469 15.96 -21.69 -2.77
N GLU A 470 16.87 -20.97 -2.14
CA GLU A 470 16.67 -20.45 -0.78
C GLU A 470 15.66 -19.30 -0.78
N LEU A 471 14.67 -19.34 0.11
CA LEU A 471 13.70 -18.26 0.27
C LEU A 471 14.30 -17.18 1.20
N ILE A 472 14.49 -15.95 0.70
CA ILE A 472 15.10 -14.83 1.42
C ILE A 472 14.21 -13.57 1.40
N MET A 473 14.46 -12.66 2.34
CA MET A 473 13.98 -11.27 2.26
C MET A 473 15.12 -10.42 1.71
N ALA A 474 15.04 -10.03 0.44
CA ALA A 474 16.18 -9.40 -0.25
C ALA A 474 16.48 -8.01 0.33
N GLU A 475 17.73 -7.73 0.71
CA GLU A 475 18.18 -6.37 1.05
C GLU A 475 18.04 -5.43 -0.16
N MET A 476 17.53 -4.22 0.05
CA MET A 476 17.22 -3.27 -1.02
C MET A 476 18.45 -2.44 -1.41
N GLU A 477 18.87 -2.55 -2.67
CA GLU A 477 20.00 -1.82 -3.24
C GLU A 477 19.69 -0.33 -3.43
N GLN A 478 20.63 0.55 -3.09
CA GLN A 478 20.50 1.99 -3.34
C GLN A 478 20.94 2.37 -4.76
N ILE A 479 20.00 2.64 -5.65
CA ILE A 479 20.26 3.21 -6.97
C ILE A 479 20.35 4.73 -6.84
N ARG A 480 21.58 5.25 -6.71
CA ARG A 480 21.84 6.69 -6.69
C ARG A 480 21.50 7.35 -8.03
N CYS A 481 21.03 8.58 -7.97
CA CYS A 481 20.71 9.37 -9.14
C CYS A 481 21.73 10.49 -9.38
N THR A 482 22.04 10.75 -10.66
CA THR A 482 22.92 11.85 -11.08
C THR A 482 22.15 13.13 -11.43
N CYS A 483 20.81 13.07 -11.50
CA CYS A 483 19.93 14.18 -11.82
C CYS A 483 19.95 15.26 -10.73
N LYS A 484 20.02 16.53 -11.17
CA LYS A 484 20.15 17.73 -10.33
C LYS A 484 19.06 18.71 -10.71
N PHE A 485 18.54 19.44 -9.72
CA PHE A 485 17.54 20.46 -9.91
C PHE A 485 18.08 21.80 -9.42
N GLN A 486 17.85 22.84 -10.21
CA GLN A 486 18.06 24.23 -9.83
C GLN A 486 16.69 24.89 -9.82
N VAL A 487 16.28 25.41 -8.67
CA VAL A 487 15.00 26.10 -8.51
C VAL A 487 15.28 27.57 -8.25
N TYR A 488 14.75 28.42 -9.12
CA TYR A 488 14.83 29.87 -9.06
C TYR A 488 13.44 30.43 -8.76
N LEU A 489 13.37 31.22 -7.69
CA LEU A 489 12.12 31.76 -7.15
C LEU A 489 12.28 33.27 -6.97
N PRO A 490 11.41 34.12 -7.55
CA PRO A 490 11.40 35.54 -7.22
C PRO A 490 11.31 35.75 -5.71
N LYS A 491 12.06 36.74 -5.18
CA LYS A 491 12.00 37.14 -3.75
C LYS A 491 10.54 37.35 -3.34
N LEU A 492 10.17 37.03 -2.08
CA LEU A 492 8.77 37.08 -1.59
C LEU A 492 8.05 38.39 -1.95
N GLY A 493 8.71 39.54 -1.80
CA GLY A 493 8.16 40.85 -2.14
C GLY A 493 7.88 41.09 -3.63
N GLN A 494 8.42 40.27 -4.54
CA GLN A 494 8.29 40.39 -6.00
C GLN A 494 7.35 39.33 -6.62
N ARG A 495 7.00 38.25 -5.90
CA ARG A 495 6.17 37.14 -6.43
C ARG A 495 4.79 37.56 -6.94
N HIS A 496 4.21 38.65 -6.42
CA HIS A 496 2.95 39.18 -6.93
C HIS A 496 3.05 39.77 -8.35
N ARG A 497 4.27 40.11 -8.82
CA ARG A 497 4.55 40.59 -10.18
C ARG A 497 5.00 39.49 -11.14
N CYS A 498 5.44 38.35 -10.59
CA CYS A 498 5.83 37.16 -11.33
C CYS A 498 5.51 35.94 -10.47
N PRO A 499 4.30 35.37 -10.59
CA PRO A 499 3.86 34.22 -9.80
C PRO A 499 4.44 32.92 -10.34
N TRP A 500 5.71 32.93 -10.77
CA TRP A 500 6.34 31.85 -11.52
C TRP A 500 7.66 31.42 -10.87
N ALA A 501 7.83 30.10 -10.74
CA ALA A 501 9.07 29.46 -10.35
C ALA A 501 9.72 28.87 -11.61
N LEU A 502 11.02 29.07 -11.79
CA LEU A 502 11.78 28.35 -12.79
C LEU A 502 12.47 27.15 -12.15
N ILE A 503 12.11 25.94 -12.59
CA ILE A 503 12.81 24.70 -12.24
C ILE A 503 13.62 24.26 -13.45
N VAL A 504 14.94 24.14 -13.30
CA VAL A 504 15.84 23.59 -14.32
C VAL A 504 16.30 22.22 -13.85
N SER A 505 16.00 21.18 -14.61
CA SER A 505 16.54 19.84 -14.36
C SER A 505 17.76 19.57 -15.24
N LEU A 506 18.79 18.94 -14.67
CA LEU A 506 20.09 18.71 -15.29
C LEU A 506 20.50 17.24 -15.11
N GLY A 507 20.79 16.54 -16.20
CA GLY A 507 21.16 15.12 -16.21
C GLY A 507 20.02 14.21 -16.69
N ILE A 508 20.12 12.92 -16.39
CA ILE A 508 19.15 11.88 -16.75
C ILE A 508 18.89 11.05 -15.48
N TYR A 509 17.68 10.54 -15.29
CA TYR A 509 17.39 9.65 -14.16
C TYR A 509 18.00 8.26 -14.38
N THR A 510 18.90 7.84 -13.49
CA THR A 510 19.59 6.54 -13.54
C THR A 510 18.85 5.41 -12.82
N HIS A 511 17.55 5.58 -12.60
CA HIS A 511 16.66 4.65 -11.90
C HIS A 511 15.30 4.58 -12.63
N PRO A 512 14.44 3.56 -12.40
CA PRO A 512 13.05 3.60 -12.88
C PRO A 512 12.26 4.76 -12.30
N VAL A 513 11.13 5.06 -12.96
CA VAL A 513 10.09 5.98 -12.44
C VAL A 513 9.73 5.60 -11.00
N PRO A 514 9.97 6.47 -10.00
CA PRO A 514 9.58 6.20 -8.63
C PRO A 514 8.05 6.24 -8.49
N VAL A 515 7.50 5.43 -7.59
CA VAL A 515 6.09 5.55 -7.21
C VAL A 515 5.92 6.85 -6.41
N PRO A 516 4.96 7.75 -6.77
CA PRO A 516 4.71 8.98 -6.02
C PRO A 516 4.38 8.71 -4.55
N SER A 517 5.32 9.00 -3.65
CA SER A 517 5.17 8.71 -2.21
C SER A 517 4.43 9.81 -1.44
N GLN A 518 4.25 10.99 -2.02
CA GLN A 518 3.55 12.12 -1.40
C GLN A 518 2.34 12.55 -2.21
N THR A 519 1.26 12.91 -1.50
CA THR A 519 0.04 13.42 -2.13
C THR A 519 0.28 14.86 -2.61
N PRO A 520 0.00 15.20 -3.88
CA PRO A 520 0.09 16.56 -4.41
C PRO A 520 -0.69 17.59 -3.57
N TYR A 521 -0.23 18.84 -3.54
CA TYR A 521 -0.82 19.90 -2.70
C TYR A 521 -2.33 20.04 -2.93
N ILE A 522 -2.76 20.15 -4.19
CA ILE A 522 -4.17 20.36 -4.57
C ILE A 522 -5.06 19.22 -4.06
N ILE A 523 -4.61 17.96 -4.20
CA ILE A 523 -5.35 16.81 -3.71
C ILE A 523 -5.47 16.84 -2.17
N ARG A 524 -4.42 17.25 -1.46
CA ARG A 524 -4.49 17.44 0.01
C ARG A 524 -5.38 18.61 0.41
N GLU A 525 -5.43 19.68 -0.39
CA GLU A 525 -6.28 20.85 -0.17
C GLU A 525 -7.75 20.47 -0.35
N LYS A 526 -8.12 19.87 -1.48
CA LYS A 526 -9.46 19.30 -1.71
C LYS A 526 -9.91 18.34 -0.60
N LEU A 527 -9.03 17.44 -0.15
CA LEU A 527 -9.30 16.56 0.99
C LEU A 527 -9.43 17.33 2.31
N SER A 528 -8.67 18.41 2.50
CA SER A 528 -8.77 19.26 3.69
C SER A 528 -10.10 20.03 3.70
N ASP A 529 -10.52 20.54 2.55
CA ASP A 529 -11.79 21.26 2.39
C ASP A 529 -12.97 20.31 2.62
N LEU A 530 -12.93 19.10 2.04
CA LEU A 530 -13.88 18.03 2.34
C LEU A 530 -13.94 17.71 3.84
N LEU A 531 -12.81 17.64 4.53
CA LEU A 531 -12.79 17.44 5.98
C LEU A 531 -13.38 18.62 6.77
N THR A 532 -13.25 19.86 6.29
CA THR A 532 -13.89 21.02 6.93
C THR A 532 -15.40 21.11 6.71
N THR A 533 -15.98 20.45 5.70
CA THR A 533 -17.44 20.39 5.52
C THR A 533 -18.13 19.40 6.47
N MET A 534 -17.36 18.64 7.27
CA MET A 534 -17.85 17.60 8.18
C MET A 534 -17.47 17.86 9.66
N PRO A 535 -17.74 19.06 10.22
CA PRO A 535 -17.22 19.45 11.53
C PRO A 535 -17.67 18.51 12.66
N ASP A 536 -18.92 18.04 12.63
CA ASP A 536 -19.51 17.19 13.66
C ASP A 536 -18.87 15.78 13.70
N ASP A 537 -18.58 15.21 12.52
CA ASP A 537 -17.90 13.91 12.40
C ASP A 537 -16.38 14.01 12.68
N LEU A 538 -15.76 15.18 12.43
CA LEU A 538 -14.31 15.38 12.45
C LEU A 538 -13.67 15.05 13.82
N ALA A 539 -14.40 15.26 14.91
CA ALA A 539 -13.94 14.94 16.26
C ALA A 539 -13.56 13.45 16.40
N ASP A 540 -14.47 12.56 16.00
CA ASP A 540 -14.33 11.10 16.09
C ASP A 540 -13.85 10.43 14.79
N LEU A 541 -13.44 11.23 13.81
CA LEU A 541 -13.05 10.74 12.49
C LEU A 541 -11.71 9.99 12.53
N THR A 542 -11.77 8.67 12.45
CA THR A 542 -10.60 7.82 12.17
C THR A 542 -10.44 7.65 10.67
N THR A 543 -9.22 7.34 10.19
CA THR A 543 -8.97 6.94 8.79
C THR A 543 -9.98 5.91 8.29
N ARG A 544 -10.29 4.88 9.10
CA ARG A 544 -11.25 3.83 8.74
C ARG A 544 -12.71 4.34 8.64
N ARG A 545 -13.11 5.30 9.48
CA ARG A 545 -14.44 5.95 9.41
C ARG A 545 -14.51 6.86 8.17
N PHE A 546 -13.46 7.64 7.90
CA PHE A 546 -13.39 8.50 6.71
C PHE A 546 -13.44 7.71 5.40
N MET A 547 -12.68 6.62 5.26
CA MET A 547 -12.69 5.76 4.06
C MET A 547 -14.08 5.20 3.74
N ARG A 548 -14.95 5.05 4.75
CA ARG A 548 -16.33 4.55 4.65
C ARG A 548 -17.37 5.67 4.64
N HIS A 549 -16.95 6.93 4.71
CA HIS A 549 -17.87 8.06 4.88
C HIS A 549 -18.57 8.39 3.54
N PRO A 550 -19.91 8.57 3.53
CA PRO A 550 -20.65 8.86 2.29
C PRO A 550 -20.13 10.09 1.54
N MET A 551 -19.71 11.14 2.25
CA MET A 551 -19.18 12.36 1.63
C MET A 551 -17.89 12.09 0.85
N LEU A 552 -17.02 11.19 1.36
CA LEU A 552 -15.81 10.79 0.63
C LEU A 552 -16.15 9.97 -0.62
N GLN A 553 -17.13 9.08 -0.54
CA GLN A 553 -17.55 8.28 -1.68
C GLN A 553 -18.15 9.17 -2.79
N SER A 554 -19.00 10.13 -2.44
CA SER A 554 -19.51 11.14 -3.37
C SER A 554 -18.38 11.99 -3.98
N PHE A 555 -17.45 12.48 -3.16
CA PHE A 555 -16.27 13.22 -3.60
C PHE A 555 -15.44 12.42 -4.61
N LEU A 556 -15.13 11.15 -4.32
CA LEU A 556 -14.35 10.28 -5.19
C LEU A 556 -15.05 10.03 -6.54
N VAL A 557 -16.35 9.78 -6.54
CA VAL A 557 -17.12 9.63 -7.79
C VAL A 557 -17.06 10.91 -8.63
N THR A 558 -17.19 12.09 -8.00
CA THR A 558 -17.12 13.39 -8.69
C THR A 558 -15.73 13.72 -9.22
N GLU A 559 -14.68 13.51 -8.42
CA GLU A 559 -13.30 13.85 -8.78
C GLU A 559 -12.68 12.90 -9.81
N LEU A 560 -12.99 11.60 -9.74
CA LEU A 560 -12.46 10.62 -10.68
C LEU A 560 -13.16 10.69 -12.04
N ASN A 561 -14.49 10.94 -12.05
CA ASN A 561 -15.31 11.13 -13.24
C ASN A 561 -15.10 10.09 -14.37
N VAL A 562 -14.77 8.85 -14.00
CA VAL A 562 -14.48 7.76 -14.93
C VAL A 562 -15.80 7.21 -15.50
N THR A 563 -15.81 6.96 -16.81
CA THR A 563 -16.93 6.29 -17.50
C THR A 563 -16.44 4.95 -18.07
N PRO A 564 -17.02 3.80 -17.68
CA PRO A 564 -18.09 3.63 -16.68
C PRO A 564 -17.63 3.94 -15.24
N PRO A 565 -18.55 4.29 -14.32
CA PRO A 565 -18.21 4.54 -12.92
C PRO A 565 -17.57 3.32 -12.25
N LEU A 566 -16.55 3.56 -11.43
CA LEU A 566 -15.97 2.53 -10.56
C LEU A 566 -17.01 2.11 -9.50
N GLN A 567 -17.16 0.80 -9.27
CA GLN A 567 -18.15 0.27 -8.31
C GLN A 567 -17.84 0.62 -6.85
N ALA A 568 -16.56 0.78 -6.51
CA ALA A 568 -16.08 1.07 -5.16
C ALA A 568 -14.77 1.88 -5.23
N PRO A 569 -14.84 3.18 -5.57
CA PRO A 569 -13.65 4.01 -5.70
C PRO A 569 -12.94 4.19 -4.36
N GLN A 570 -11.61 4.28 -4.41
CA GLN A 570 -10.74 4.44 -3.25
C GLN A 570 -9.85 5.68 -3.41
N LEU A 571 -9.31 6.19 -2.30
CA LEU A 571 -8.36 7.30 -2.33
C LEU A 571 -7.09 6.98 -3.14
N SER A 572 -6.69 5.71 -3.23
CA SER A 572 -5.58 5.25 -4.07
C SER A 572 -5.80 5.52 -5.56
N ASP A 573 -7.06 5.54 -6.00
CA ASP A 573 -7.45 5.79 -7.40
C ASP A 573 -7.31 7.28 -7.73
N LEU A 574 -7.44 8.15 -6.71
CA LEU A 574 -7.18 9.58 -6.82
C LEU A 574 -5.68 9.88 -6.80
N HIS A 575 -4.93 9.27 -5.88
CA HIS A 575 -3.47 9.31 -5.90
C HIS A 575 -2.83 8.15 -5.09
N PRO A 576 -1.78 7.48 -5.59
CA PRO A 576 -1.17 6.30 -4.96
C PRO A 576 -0.70 6.48 -3.51
N SER A 577 -0.15 7.65 -3.17
CA SER A 577 0.31 7.95 -1.81
C SER A 577 -0.81 7.91 -0.77
N LEU A 578 -2.08 8.05 -1.18
CA LEU A 578 -3.23 7.97 -0.28
C LEU A 578 -3.63 6.54 0.06
N ALA A 579 -3.01 5.53 -0.57
CA ALA A 579 -3.04 4.16 -0.06
C ALA A 579 -2.36 4.05 1.32
N ASN A 580 -1.42 4.95 1.65
CA ASN A 580 -0.83 5.04 2.97
C ASN A 580 -1.77 5.75 3.95
N TRP A 581 -2.34 4.99 4.90
CA TRP A 581 -3.27 5.48 5.90
C TRP A 581 -2.66 6.51 6.86
N ASP A 582 -1.34 6.52 7.05
CA ASP A 582 -0.66 7.49 7.90
C ASP A 582 -0.68 8.90 7.29
N HIS A 583 -0.53 9.01 5.96
CA HIS A 583 -0.67 10.30 5.26
C HIS A 583 -2.09 10.85 5.36
N LEU A 584 -3.09 9.98 5.27
CA LEU A 584 -4.47 10.38 5.49
C LEU A 584 -4.72 10.78 6.94
N ASN A 585 -4.25 10.00 7.91
CA ASN A 585 -4.40 10.30 9.33
C ASN A 585 -3.75 11.65 9.69
N ALA A 586 -2.56 11.93 9.16
CA ALA A 586 -1.88 13.21 9.33
C ALA A 586 -2.66 14.39 8.71
N THR A 587 -3.35 14.18 7.57
CA THR A 587 -4.26 15.18 6.99
C THR A 587 -5.49 15.41 7.86
N ILE A 588 -6.13 14.34 8.36
CA ILE A 588 -7.27 14.42 9.29
C ILE A 588 -6.87 15.19 10.55
N GLU A 589 -5.75 14.82 11.19
CA GLU A 589 -5.29 15.46 12.43
C GLU A 589 -4.90 16.93 12.22
N LYS A 590 -4.31 17.26 11.06
CA LYS A 590 -4.04 18.65 10.67
C LYS A 590 -5.32 19.48 10.55
N VAL A 591 -6.37 18.95 9.94
CA VAL A 591 -7.66 19.65 9.84
C VAL A 591 -8.37 19.71 11.19
N ARG A 592 -8.37 18.62 11.96
CA ARG A 592 -8.86 18.56 13.34
C ARG A 592 -8.22 19.63 14.22
N THR A 593 -6.89 19.75 14.20
CA THR A 593 -6.17 20.78 14.98
C THR A 593 -6.53 22.21 14.55
N LYS A 594 -6.84 22.42 13.25
CA LYS A 594 -7.26 23.73 12.71
C LYS A 594 -8.70 24.10 13.11
N VAL A 595 -9.63 23.13 13.07
CA VAL A 595 -11.07 23.33 13.34
C VAL A 595 -11.39 23.25 14.84
N LEU A 596 -10.71 22.37 15.57
CA LEU A 596 -10.90 22.11 16.99
C LEU A 596 -9.59 22.46 17.75
N PRO A 597 -9.22 23.74 17.88
CA PRO A 597 -7.92 24.17 18.45
C PRO A 597 -7.76 23.88 19.95
N LYS A 598 -8.81 23.46 20.65
CA LYS A 598 -8.77 22.97 22.03
C LYS A 598 -8.63 21.43 22.13
N GLY A 599 -8.56 20.76 20.99
CA GLY A 599 -8.54 19.31 20.85
C GLY A 599 -9.93 18.68 21.03
N VAL A 600 -9.98 17.35 20.89
CA VAL A 600 -11.19 16.53 21.06
C VAL A 600 -11.32 15.91 22.46
N GLY A 601 -10.33 16.13 23.32
CA GLY A 601 -10.32 15.63 24.70
C GLY A 601 -11.06 16.54 25.69
N TRP A 602 -10.79 16.35 26.98
CA TRP A 602 -11.43 17.09 28.07
C TRP A 602 -11.37 18.63 27.92
N ASN A 603 -10.26 19.17 27.40
CA ASN A 603 -10.13 20.61 27.14
C ASN A 603 -11.07 21.14 26.05
N GLY A 604 -11.41 20.30 25.05
CA GLY A 604 -12.42 20.61 24.04
C GLY A 604 -13.83 20.59 24.64
N LEU A 605 -14.14 19.57 25.45
CA LEU A 605 -15.42 19.49 26.17
C LEU A 605 -15.64 20.67 27.12
N LEU A 606 -14.60 21.09 27.87
CA LEU A 606 -14.66 22.28 28.72
C LEU A 606 -14.89 23.57 27.91
N HIS A 607 -14.32 23.67 26.70
CA HIS A 607 -14.54 24.83 25.83
C HIS A 607 -15.98 24.88 25.33
N ILE A 608 -16.47 23.79 24.75
CA ILE A 608 -17.84 23.69 24.22
C ILE A 608 -18.86 23.96 25.34
N LYS A 609 -18.64 23.42 26.54
CA LYS A 609 -19.49 23.72 27.69
C LYS A 609 -19.43 25.20 28.09
N GLY A 610 -18.24 25.81 28.11
CA GLY A 610 -18.07 27.25 28.38
C GLY A 610 -18.59 28.19 27.28
N GLU A 611 -18.99 27.65 26.12
CA GLU A 611 -19.72 28.36 25.06
C GLU A 611 -21.26 28.13 25.15
N GLN A 612 -21.70 27.18 25.98
CA GLN A 612 -23.12 26.84 26.22
C GLN A 612 -23.68 27.47 27.51
N ASP A 613 -22.84 27.57 28.56
CA ASP A 613 -23.14 28.18 29.86
C ASP A 613 -23.14 29.73 29.79
#